data_AF-A0A0K9N6E9-F1
#
_entry.id   AF-A0A0K9N6E9-F1
#
_cell.length_a   1.000
_cell.length_b   1.000
_cell.length_c   1.000
_cell.angle_alpha   90.00
_cell.angle_beta   90.00
_cell.angle_gamma   90.00
#
_symmetry.space_group_name_H-M   'P 1'
#
loop_
_entity.id
_entity.type
_entity.pdbx_description
1 polymer ?
#
loop_
_entity_poly.entity_id
_entity_poly.type
_entity_poly.pdbx_seq_one_letter_code
_entity_poly.pdbx_strand_id
1 'polypeptide(L)'
;MLILKYKKLKTPYEVEFSRISGNVVQVLGEVPEKLAGFELYRHDGITLLGDYAAYKTVYRKVEGGLQFSDDGSVYPEIPQPEPEKTLMQRIAELEAGQEIQDGAIEELAVIVAGGE
;
A
#
# COMPACT_ATOMS: atom_id res chain seq x y z
N MET A 1 26.46 -2.59 -5.31
CA MET A 1 26.09 -2.24 -3.92
C MET A 1 26.64 -0.89 -3.50
N LEU A 2 25.82 -0.12 -2.80
CA LEU A 2 26.14 1.18 -2.22
C LEU A 2 25.78 1.15 -0.74
N ILE A 3 26.39 2.03 0.06
CA ILE A 3 26.17 2.10 1.49
C ILE A 3 25.33 3.33 1.80
N LEU A 4 24.13 3.12 2.33
CA LEU A 4 23.24 4.17 2.81
C LEU A 4 23.43 4.36 4.31
N LYS A 5 23.64 5.60 4.75
CA LYS A 5 23.63 5.96 6.17
C LYS A 5 22.59 7.06 6.39
N TYR A 6 21.61 6.80 7.26
CA TYR A 6 20.66 7.84 7.63
C TYR A 6 21.32 8.89 8.52
N LYS A 7 21.00 10.17 8.36
CA LYS A 7 21.61 11.23 9.19
C LYS A 7 21.36 11.07 10.70
N LYS A 8 20.29 10.37 11.08
CA LYS A 8 19.95 10.07 12.48
C LYS A 8 20.40 8.68 12.96
N LEU A 9 21.02 7.87 12.12
CA LEU A 9 21.46 6.52 12.47
C LEU A 9 22.94 6.34 12.13
N LYS A 10 23.66 5.66 13.02
CA LYS A 10 25.05 5.27 12.76
C LYS A 10 25.17 3.99 11.94
N THR A 11 24.07 3.24 11.81
CA THR A 11 24.04 1.96 11.12
C THR A 11 24.12 2.17 9.60
N PRO A 12 25.15 1.61 8.93
CA PRO A 12 25.19 1.55 7.48
C PRO A 12 24.27 0.44 6.96
N TYR A 13 23.59 0.70 5.86
CA TYR A 13 22.74 -0.26 5.17
C TYR A 13 23.27 -0.47 3.75
N GLU A 14 23.40 -1.72 3.35
CA GLU A 14 23.77 -2.05 1.99
C GLU A 14 22.52 -1.99 1.10
N VAL A 15 22.57 -1.17 0.07
CA VAL A 15 21.43 -0.90 -0.80
C VAL A 15 21.84 -0.83 -2.28
N GLU A 16 20.88 -1.05 -3.14
CA GLU A 16 20.94 -0.63 -4.54
C GLU A 16 20.20 0.71 -4.68
N PHE A 17 20.89 1.70 -5.23
CA PHE A 17 20.34 3.03 -5.42
C PHE A 17 20.17 3.32 -6.91
N SER A 18 18.98 3.78 -7.28
CA SER A 18 18.66 4.21 -8.64
C SER A 18 17.89 5.51 -8.60
N ARG A 19 18.29 6.48 -9.44
CA ARG A 19 17.54 7.74 -9.59
C ARG A 19 16.44 7.53 -10.63
N ILE A 20 15.19 7.63 -10.20
CA ILE A 20 14.03 7.44 -11.07
C ILE A 20 13.71 8.74 -11.81
N SER A 21 13.78 9.88 -11.11
CA SER A 21 13.52 11.20 -11.68
C SER A 21 14.32 12.28 -10.96
N GLY A 22 14.14 13.54 -11.36
CA GLY A 22 14.78 14.70 -10.73
C GLY A 22 14.56 14.74 -9.22
N ASN A 23 13.32 14.43 -8.79
CA ASN A 23 12.88 14.56 -7.40
C ASN A 23 12.53 13.22 -6.73
N VAL A 24 12.83 12.09 -7.38
CA VAL A 24 12.46 10.75 -6.90
C VAL A 24 13.63 9.80 -7.06
N VAL A 25 13.98 9.13 -5.97
CA VAL A 25 15.05 8.14 -5.92
C VAL A 25 14.52 6.83 -5.37
N GLN A 26 15.07 5.72 -5.83
CA GLN A 26 14.74 4.37 -5.40
C GLN A 26 15.92 3.78 -4.63
N VAL A 27 15.60 3.17 -3.49
CA VAL A 27 16.52 2.48 -2.61
C VAL A 27 15.98 1.07 -2.41
N LEU A 28 16.66 0.07 -2.97
CA LEU A 28 16.36 -1.34 -2.76
C LEU A 28 17.31 -1.93 -1.73
N GLY A 29 16.76 -2.68 -0.77
CA GLY A 29 17.49 -3.27 0.35
C GLY A 29 16.63 -3.30 1.62
N GLU A 30 17.11 -4.00 2.65
CA GLU A 30 16.51 -3.98 3.99
C GLU A 30 16.84 -2.66 4.70
N VAL A 31 16.08 -1.62 4.36
CA VAL A 31 16.16 -0.31 5.01
C VAL A 31 14.86 0.05 5.70
N PRO A 32 14.92 0.66 6.90
CA PRO A 32 13.72 1.14 7.57
C PRO A 32 13.13 2.35 6.84
N GLU A 33 11.80 2.49 6.87
CA GLU A 33 11.09 3.68 6.38
C GLU A 33 11.37 4.91 7.26
N LYS A 34 12.48 5.61 7.01
CA LYS A 34 12.90 6.78 7.79
C LYS A 34 12.85 8.06 6.97
N LEU A 35 12.13 9.03 7.50
CA LEU A 35 11.93 10.38 6.97
C LEU A 35 13.03 11.38 7.42
N ALA A 36 14.25 10.89 7.68
CA ALA A 36 15.31 11.69 8.27
C ALA A 36 16.35 12.21 7.25
N GLY A 37 16.21 11.83 5.97
CA GLY A 37 17.25 12.02 4.97
C GLY A 37 18.44 11.07 5.18
N PHE A 38 19.18 10.82 4.11
CA PHE A 38 20.31 9.90 4.13
C PHE A 38 21.46 10.38 3.25
N GLU A 39 22.64 9.83 3.51
CA GLU A 39 23.85 10.01 2.72
C GLU A 39 24.19 8.69 2.05
N LEU A 40 24.63 8.79 0.80
CA LEU A 40 24.98 7.63 -0.01
C LEU A 40 26.48 7.57 -0.21
N TYR A 41 27.07 6.44 0.15
CA TYR A 41 28.49 6.17 0.04
C TYR A 41 28.74 5.06 -0.96
N ARG A 42 29.94 5.06 -1.55
CA ARG A 42 30.43 3.93 -2.33
C ARG A 42 30.53 2.68 -1.43
N HIS A 43 30.65 1.50 -2.02
CA HIS A 43 30.85 0.24 -1.30
C HIS A 43 31.96 0.28 -0.23
N ASP A 44 32.99 1.11 -0.44
CA ASP A 44 34.06 1.33 0.54
C ASP A 44 33.59 2.01 1.84
N GLY A 45 32.40 2.63 1.85
CA GLY A 45 31.81 3.29 3.01
C GLY A 45 32.44 4.64 3.39
N ILE A 46 33.48 5.06 2.67
CA ILE A 46 34.25 6.30 2.87
C ILE A 46 33.90 7.36 1.83
N THR A 47 33.91 7.01 0.54
CA THR A 47 33.60 7.97 -0.54
C THR A 47 32.12 8.35 -0.54
N LEU A 48 31.80 9.60 -0.22
CA LEU A 48 30.46 10.16 -0.36
C LEU A 48 30.12 10.34 -1.85
N LEU A 49 28.99 9.79 -2.27
CA LEU A 49 28.48 9.93 -3.65
C LEU A 49 27.39 11.00 -3.74
N GLY A 50 26.63 11.22 -2.67
CA GLY A 50 25.61 12.26 -2.63
C GLY A 50 24.95 12.41 -1.27
N ASP A 51 24.53 13.64 -0.98
CA ASP A 51 23.70 13.97 0.18
C ASP A 51 22.23 14.05 -0.27
N TYR A 52 21.41 13.16 0.29
CA TYR A 52 19.97 13.08 0.04
C TYR A 52 19.20 13.52 1.29
N ALA A 53 19.68 14.57 1.99
CA ALA A 53 19.04 15.03 3.22
C ALA A 53 17.62 15.59 3.00
N ALA A 54 17.35 16.12 1.81
CA ALA A 54 16.02 16.64 1.45
C ALA A 54 14.99 15.51 1.21
N TYR A 55 15.44 14.28 0.94
CA TYR A 55 14.60 13.12 0.65
C TYR A 55 14.01 12.53 1.93
N LYS A 56 13.09 13.28 2.52
CA LYS A 56 12.44 12.99 3.80
C LYS A 56 11.02 12.47 3.65
N THR A 57 10.57 12.19 2.42
CA THR A 57 9.21 11.69 2.15
C THR A 57 9.30 10.36 1.42
N VAL A 58 8.58 9.34 1.91
CA VAL A 58 8.44 8.07 1.17
C VAL A 58 7.43 8.30 0.05
N TYR A 59 7.90 8.26 -1.18
CA TYR A 59 7.07 8.40 -2.38
C TYR A 59 6.20 7.17 -2.59
N ARG A 60 6.79 5.97 -2.51
CA ARG A 60 6.11 4.68 -2.70
C ARG A 60 6.92 3.52 -2.10
N LYS A 61 6.24 2.49 -1.60
CA LYS A 61 6.86 1.20 -1.24
C LYS A 61 6.93 0.29 -2.48
N VAL A 62 8.10 -0.29 -2.74
CA VAL A 62 8.32 -1.19 -3.88
C VAL A 62 8.79 -2.55 -3.37
N GLU A 63 8.71 -3.58 -4.21
CA GLU A 63 9.22 -4.89 -3.84
C GLU A 63 10.71 -4.83 -3.52
N GLY A 64 11.07 -5.18 -2.29
CA GLY A 64 12.45 -5.16 -1.82
C GLY A 64 13.01 -3.77 -1.51
N GLY A 65 12.18 -2.72 -1.38
CA GLY A 65 12.70 -1.40 -1.03
C GLY A 65 11.68 -0.26 -0.95
N LEU A 66 12.22 0.96 -1.02
CA LEU A 66 11.47 2.21 -0.85
C LEU A 66 11.89 3.23 -1.91
N GLN A 67 10.93 4.01 -2.37
CA GLN A 67 11.17 5.22 -3.15
C GLN A 67 11.00 6.45 -2.27
N PHE A 68 11.92 7.41 -2.37
CA PHE A 68 11.91 8.66 -1.62
C PHE A 68 11.76 9.84 -2.58
N SER A 69 11.10 10.90 -2.11
CA SER A 69 11.00 12.19 -2.80
C SER A 69 11.48 13.34 -1.91
N ASP A 70 12.06 14.36 -2.53
CA ASP A 70 12.50 15.59 -1.83
C ASP A 70 11.47 16.72 -1.88
N ASP A 71 10.59 16.73 -2.89
CA ASP A 71 9.53 17.74 -3.06
C ASP A 71 8.32 17.52 -2.13
N GLY A 72 8.26 16.36 -1.46
CA GLY A 72 7.12 15.98 -0.63
C GLY A 72 5.98 15.35 -1.41
N SER A 73 6.17 15.10 -2.70
CA SER A 73 5.28 14.28 -3.51
C SER A 73 5.15 12.88 -2.91
N VAL A 74 3.91 12.39 -2.85
CA VAL A 74 3.55 11.04 -2.40
C VAL A 74 2.74 10.39 -3.51
N TYR A 75 3.03 9.14 -3.84
CA TYR A 75 2.21 8.41 -4.80
C TYR A 75 0.90 8.02 -4.10
N PRO A 76 -0.27 8.54 -4.52
CA PRO A 76 -1.52 8.12 -3.91
C PRO A 76 -1.72 6.64 -4.20
N GLU A 77 -1.93 5.84 -3.14
CA GLU A 77 -2.44 4.49 -3.29
C GLU A 77 -3.85 4.60 -3.85
N ILE A 78 -3.97 4.41 -5.17
CA ILE A 78 -5.27 4.33 -5.82
C ILE A 78 -5.96 3.12 -5.18
N PRO A 79 -7.11 3.29 -4.49
CA PRO A 79 -7.80 2.15 -3.94
C PRO A 79 -8.07 1.18 -5.10
N GLN A 80 -7.63 -0.07 -4.94
CA GLN A 80 -7.99 -1.09 -5.91
C GLN A 80 -9.52 -1.13 -5.95
N PRO A 81 -10.15 -1.14 -7.14
CA PRO A 81 -11.58 -1.29 -7.22
C PRO A 81 -11.95 -2.58 -6.49
N GLU A 82 -12.90 -2.51 -5.56
CA GLU A 82 -13.49 -3.70 -4.97
C GLU A 82 -13.91 -4.64 -6.11
N PRO A 83 -13.72 -5.97 -5.97
CA PRO A 83 -14.11 -6.90 -7.01
C PRO A 83 -15.59 -6.67 -7.34
N GLU A 84 -15.86 -6.28 -8.59
CA GLU A 84 -17.23 -6.11 -9.06
C GLU A 84 -17.96 -7.43 -8.86
N LYS A 85 -19.00 -7.44 -8.01
CA LYS A 85 -19.82 -8.64 -7.80
C LYS A 85 -20.29 -9.14 -9.16
N THR A 86 -20.04 -10.42 -9.43
CA THR A 86 -20.49 -11.03 -10.69
C THR A 86 -22.02 -10.94 -10.79
N LEU A 87 -22.54 -10.95 -12.02
CA LEU A 87 -23.98 -11.06 -12.27
C LEU A 87 -24.61 -12.22 -11.50
N MET A 88 -23.93 -13.38 -11.41
CA MET A 88 -24.40 -14.52 -10.62
C MET A 88 -24.52 -14.20 -9.12
N GLN A 89 -23.55 -13.49 -8.54
CA GLN A 89 -23.63 -13.11 -7.12
C GLN A 89 -24.74 -12.10 -6.86
N ARG A 90 -24.95 -11.14 -7.76
CA ARG A 90 -26.09 -10.20 -7.64
C ARG A 90 -27.43 -10.92 -7.75
N ILE A 91 -27.56 -11.89 -8.65
CA ILE A 91 -28.77 -12.69 -8.81
C ILE A 91 -29.02 -13.52 -7.54
N ALA A 92 -28.00 -14.20 -7.02
CA ALA A 92 -28.12 -15.01 -5.79
C ALA A 92 -28.54 -14.18 -4.56
N GLU A 93 -28.07 -12.94 -4.41
CA GLU A 93 -28.49 -12.06 -3.32
C GLU A 93 -29.95 -11.60 -3.45
N LEU A 94 -30.42 -11.35 -4.68
CA LEU A 94 -31.81 -10.99 -4.96
C LEU A 94 -32.74 -12.17 -4.68
N GLU A 95 -32.37 -13.36 -5.14
CA GLU A 95 -33.14 -14.59 -4.92
C GLU A 95 -33.20 -14.96 -3.42
N ALA A 96 -32.07 -14.89 -2.71
CA ALA A 96 -32.03 -15.13 -1.27
C ALA A 96 -32.89 -14.12 -0.48
N GLY A 97 -32.92 -12.85 -0.90
CA GLY A 97 -33.78 -11.83 -0.29
C GLY A 97 -35.27 -12.02 -0.59
N GLN A 98 -35.63 -12.60 -1.74
CA GLN A 98 -37.01 -12.91 -2.07
C GLN A 98 -37.53 -14.16 -1.34
N GLU A 99 -36.72 -15.22 -1.22
CA GLU A 99 -37.12 -16.45 -0.52
C GLU A 99 -37.40 -16.22 0.97
N ILE A 100 -36.64 -15.33 1.63
CA ILE A 100 -36.90 -14.94 3.03
C ILE A 100 -38.24 -14.18 3.16
N GLN A 101 -38.60 -13.36 2.16
CA GLN A 101 -39.87 -12.63 2.18
C GLN A 101 -41.07 -13.52 1.87
N ASP A 102 -40.93 -14.46 0.93
CA ASP A 102 -42.01 -15.40 0.56
C ASP A 102 -42.32 -16.35 1.74
N GLY A 103 -41.29 -16.90 2.38
CA GLY A 103 -41.45 -17.75 3.57
C GLY A 103 -42.07 -17.02 4.78
N ALA A 104 -41.81 -15.72 4.93
CA ALA A 104 -42.43 -14.91 6.00
C ALA A 104 -43.91 -14.60 5.73
N ILE A 105 -44.32 -14.50 4.45
CA ILE A 105 -45.72 -14.29 4.06
C ILE A 105 -46.53 -15.60 4.21
N GLU A 106 -45.95 -16.75 3.87
CA GLU A 106 -46.60 -18.06 4.05
C GLU A 106 -46.82 -18.40 5.53
N GLU A 107 -45.86 -18.08 6.42
CA GLU A 107 -46.02 -18.28 7.87
C GLU A 107 -47.18 -17.43 8.43
N LEU A 108 -47.26 -16.15 8.03
CA LEU A 108 -48.36 -15.28 8.44
C LEU A 108 -49.72 -15.77 7.92
N ALA A 109 -49.79 -16.26 6.68
CA ALA A 109 -51.03 -16.77 6.09
C ALA A 109 -51.56 -18.03 6.79
N VAL A 110 -50.67 -18.91 7.25
CA VAL A 110 -51.03 -20.08 8.08
C VAL A 110 -51.65 -19.65 9.42
N ILE A 111 -51.19 -18.55 10.02
CA ILE A 111 -51.69 -18.07 11.32
C ILE A 111 -53.08 -17.43 11.19
N VAL A 112 -53.38 -16.72 10.09
CA VAL A 112 -54.70 -16.08 9.90
C VAL A 112 -55.79 -17.07 9.45
N ALA A 113 -55.42 -18.19 8.79
CA ALA A 113 -56.37 -19.20 8.33
C ALA A 113 -56.69 -20.30 9.36
N GLY A 114 -55.93 -20.41 10.45
CA GLY A 114 -56.10 -21.42 11.51
C GLY A 114 -56.89 -20.97 12.76
N GLY A 115 -57.46 -19.77 12.75
CA GLY A 115 -58.33 -19.28 13.83
C GLY A 115 -59.80 -19.63 13.58
N GLU A 116 -60.21 -20.81 14.06
CA GLU A 116 -61.62 -21.16 14.32
C GLU A 116 -62.28 -20.21 15.33
#